data_AF-A0AAW0FL22-F1
#
_entry.id   AF-A0AAW0FL22-F1
#
_cell.length_a   1.000
_cell.length_b   1.000
_cell.length_c   1.000
_cell.angle_alpha   90.00
_cell.angle_beta   90.00
_cell.angle_gamma   90.00
#
_symmetry.space_group_name_H-M   'P 1'
#
loop_
_entity.id
_entity.type
_entity.pdbx_description
1 polymer ?
#
loop_
_entity_poly.entity_id
_entity_poly.type
_entity_poly.pdbx_seq_one_letter_code
_entity_poly.pdbx_strand_id
1 'polypeptide(L)'
;MALSLGEFLRSAGGSDSSQPSISTTSSRDGSPQLPGTAGPSSSSPSPGQPETNPISRRRQRETDDTDDLLMVAPRFAKRLHLTQKGEKQLEFFCKLSPEQRQAYAFAHALHLEEKISKIQPVDALYTPEPKLLHKIVIYAHQILLCPAISGYRAEATRMLIAVIERHPGWGYTSEIKEDNQKAKIVLTVVQNTLTHACSSIKGVLGRSFGDPDPNEPENDRLRVGCADIVQLTRDSIRTLDTNRLVVNKTRANLAMCTRFAFLRQEYRKPENEKDFWKGVDNELAALRNKYKADPESLNKYFTDVLTKDVKIYGDSPDSGEVVATEKHDQQREVEAFAERTESQLTNLGNEDGEDD
;
A
#
# COMPACT_ATOMS: atom_id res chain seq x y z
N MET A 1 -0.99 -12.67 -18.76
CA MET A 1 0.08 -11.78 -18.26
C MET A 1 -0.29 -11.43 -16.82
N ALA A 2 0.46 -11.91 -15.83
CA ALA A 2 0.21 -11.61 -14.43
C ALA A 2 0.89 -10.28 -14.09
N LEU A 3 0.10 -9.24 -13.81
CA LEU A 3 0.63 -7.98 -13.29
C LEU A 3 1.10 -8.20 -11.84
N SER A 4 2.20 -7.57 -11.47
CA SER A 4 2.70 -7.60 -10.10
C SER A 4 1.68 -6.96 -9.16
N LEU A 5 1.50 -7.49 -7.94
CA LEU A 5 0.62 -6.92 -6.90
C LEU A 5 0.90 -5.42 -6.66
N GLY A 6 2.17 -5.01 -6.83
CA GLY A 6 2.57 -3.60 -6.76
C GLY A 6 2.09 -2.74 -7.94
N GLU A 7 1.97 -3.30 -9.14
CA GLU A 7 1.41 -2.60 -10.31
C GLU A 7 -0.11 -2.52 -10.25
N PHE A 8 -0.78 -3.57 -9.74
CA PHE A 8 -2.22 -3.55 -9.51
C PHE A 8 -2.62 -2.47 -8.49
N LEU A 9 -1.86 -2.34 -7.39
CA LEU A 9 -2.11 -1.30 -6.38
C LEU A 9 -1.69 0.10 -6.84
N ARG A 10 -0.61 0.24 -7.64
CA ARG A 10 -0.22 1.54 -8.22
C ARG A 10 -1.20 2.04 -9.29
N SER A 11 -1.77 1.14 -10.09
CA SER A 11 -2.80 1.50 -11.08
C SER A 11 -4.09 2.00 -10.42
N ALA A 12 -4.36 1.62 -9.17
CA ALA A 12 -5.53 2.06 -8.41
C ALA A 12 -5.33 3.40 -7.67
N GLY A 13 -4.10 3.93 -7.61
CA GLY A 13 -3.73 5.09 -6.80
C GLY A 13 -3.36 6.36 -7.57
N GLY A 14 -3.72 6.47 -8.86
CA GLY A 14 -3.42 7.62 -9.70
C GLY A 14 -4.23 8.87 -9.36
N SER A 15 -4.06 9.43 -8.16
CA SER A 15 -4.43 10.82 -7.88
C SER A 15 -3.27 11.70 -8.36
N ASP A 16 -3.43 12.28 -9.55
CA ASP A 16 -2.56 13.30 -10.09
C ASP A 16 -2.67 14.56 -9.22
N SER A 17 -1.85 14.64 -8.18
CA SER A 17 -1.68 15.84 -7.37
C SER A 17 -0.81 16.81 -8.15
N SER A 18 -1.43 17.61 -9.02
CA SER A 18 -0.78 18.75 -9.65
C SER A 18 -0.36 19.74 -8.56
N GLN A 19 0.91 19.71 -8.17
CA GLN A 19 1.54 20.82 -7.45
C GLN A 19 1.87 21.95 -8.44
N PRO A 20 1.71 23.22 -8.05
CA PRO A 20 2.14 24.33 -8.88
C PRO A 20 3.67 24.34 -8.99
N SER A 21 4.14 24.15 -10.22
CA SER A 21 5.53 24.25 -10.63
C SER A 21 6.06 25.67 -10.41
N ILE A 22 7.03 25.80 -9.50
CA ILE A 22 7.85 27.00 -9.35
C ILE A 22 8.92 26.96 -10.44
N SER A 23 8.81 27.89 -11.38
CA SER A 23 9.75 28.08 -12.47
C SER A 23 11.08 28.63 -11.95
N THR A 24 12.09 27.77 -11.81
CA THR A 24 13.50 28.20 -11.76
C THR A 24 14.20 27.79 -13.04
N THR A 25 14.36 28.77 -13.93
CA THR A 25 15.21 28.69 -15.11
C THR A 25 16.67 28.58 -14.69
N SER A 26 17.32 27.47 -14.99
CA SER A 26 18.78 27.39 -15.00
C SER A 26 19.21 26.54 -16.20
N SER A 27 19.57 27.26 -17.26
CA SER A 27 20.26 26.73 -18.42
C SER A 27 21.60 26.14 -17.98
N ARG A 28 21.86 24.88 -18.30
CA ARG A 28 23.22 24.39 -18.54
C ARG A 28 23.22 23.23 -19.53
N ASP A 29 23.46 23.67 -20.75
CA ASP A 29 23.98 22.97 -21.91
C ASP A 29 25.27 22.19 -21.57
N GLY A 30 25.44 20.98 -22.12
CA GLY A 30 26.75 20.31 -22.10
C GLY A 30 26.78 18.78 -22.04
N SER A 31 26.88 18.17 -23.24
CA SER A 31 27.70 16.97 -23.55
C SER A 31 27.10 15.56 -23.28
N PRO A 32 27.68 14.48 -23.85
CA PRO A 32 28.09 14.27 -25.25
C PRO A 32 27.53 12.93 -25.84
N GLN A 33 27.47 12.84 -27.16
CA GLN A 33 27.15 11.61 -27.91
C GLN A 33 28.23 10.53 -27.74
N LEU A 34 27.79 9.30 -27.46
CA LEU A 34 28.61 8.09 -27.53
C LEU A 34 28.59 7.50 -28.96
N PRO A 35 29.73 7.08 -29.51
CA PRO A 35 29.79 6.43 -30.82
C PRO A 35 29.43 4.94 -30.75
N GLY A 36 28.72 4.50 -31.78
CA GLY A 36 28.23 3.13 -31.96
C GLY A 36 29.33 2.10 -32.18
N THR A 37 29.08 0.93 -31.62
CA THR A 37 29.89 -0.29 -31.70
C THR A 37 29.70 -0.97 -33.07
N ALA A 38 30.77 -0.98 -33.86
CA ALA A 38 30.91 -1.81 -35.06
C ALA A 38 31.27 -3.26 -34.67
N GLY A 39 30.72 -4.23 -35.39
CA GLY A 39 30.88 -5.67 -35.16
C GLY A 39 32.26 -6.22 -35.53
N PRO A 40 32.61 -7.42 -35.03
CA PRO A 40 33.89 -8.06 -35.32
C PRO A 40 33.87 -8.82 -36.65
N SER A 41 34.81 -8.44 -37.52
CA SER A 41 35.18 -9.15 -38.74
C SER A 41 36.03 -10.39 -38.42
N SER A 42 35.74 -11.49 -39.12
CA SER A 42 36.51 -12.72 -39.13
C SER A 42 37.83 -12.55 -39.90
N SER A 43 38.93 -13.00 -39.30
CA SER A 43 40.24 -13.12 -39.98
C SER A 43 40.79 -14.53 -39.83
N SER A 44 41.04 -15.17 -40.97
CA SER A 44 41.66 -16.48 -41.16
C SER A 44 43.08 -16.59 -40.59
N PRO A 45 43.53 -17.82 -40.27
CA PRO A 45 44.91 -18.09 -39.89
C PRO A 45 45.84 -18.20 -41.11
N SER A 46 47.03 -17.63 -40.99
CA SER A 46 48.15 -17.81 -41.92
C SER A 46 49.21 -18.71 -41.28
N PRO A 47 49.74 -19.73 -41.99
CA PRO A 47 50.76 -20.63 -41.45
C PRO A 47 52.18 -20.18 -41.79
N GLY A 48 53.07 -20.29 -40.80
CA GLY A 48 54.51 -20.46 -41.01
C GLY A 48 55.37 -19.27 -40.64
N GLN A 49 56.15 -19.42 -39.56
CA GLN A 49 57.62 -19.40 -39.64
C GLN A 49 58.26 -19.89 -38.33
N PRO A 50 59.35 -20.68 -38.38
CA PRO A 50 60.09 -21.12 -37.21
C PRO A 50 61.19 -20.10 -36.88
N GLU A 51 60.92 -19.17 -35.96
CA GLU A 51 61.97 -18.33 -35.40
C GLU A 51 62.59 -19.02 -34.19
N THR A 52 63.76 -19.60 -34.42
CA THR A 52 64.71 -20.02 -33.40
C THR A 52 65.26 -18.78 -32.71
N ASN A 53 64.84 -18.52 -31.47
CA ASN A 53 65.46 -17.50 -30.63
C ASN A 53 66.05 -18.09 -29.33
N PRO A 54 67.18 -17.54 -28.88
CA PRO A 54 68.15 -18.21 -28.03
C PRO A 54 67.71 -18.31 -26.57
N ILE A 55 68.08 -19.43 -25.97
CA ILE A 55 67.95 -19.77 -24.55
C ILE A 55 68.75 -18.75 -23.73
N SER A 56 68.15 -17.60 -23.42
CA SER A 56 68.58 -16.78 -22.31
C SER A 56 68.12 -17.47 -21.03
N ARG A 57 69.07 -18.11 -20.34
CA ARG A 57 68.95 -18.56 -18.96
C ARG A 57 68.74 -17.34 -18.06
N ARG A 58 67.52 -16.81 -18.08
CA ARG A 58 67.04 -15.82 -17.11
C ARG A 58 67.02 -16.58 -15.79
N ARG A 59 68.00 -16.31 -14.92
CA ARG A 59 67.96 -16.71 -13.51
C ARG A 59 66.62 -16.21 -12.99
N GLN A 60 65.64 -17.12 -12.87
CA GLN A 60 64.46 -16.92 -12.03
C GLN A 60 65.04 -16.72 -10.64
N ARG A 61 65.25 -15.46 -10.26
CA ARG A 61 65.12 -15.10 -8.87
C ARG A 61 63.69 -15.50 -8.54
N GLU A 62 63.54 -16.48 -7.67
CA GLU A 62 62.33 -16.64 -6.87
C GLU A 62 62.18 -15.32 -6.10
N THR A 63 61.63 -14.32 -6.79
CA THR A 63 61.08 -13.15 -6.15
C THR A 63 59.90 -13.66 -5.35
N ASP A 64 59.89 -13.32 -4.07
CA ASP A 64 58.86 -13.69 -3.11
C ASP A 64 57.49 -13.26 -3.67
N ASP A 65 56.76 -14.18 -4.31
CA ASP A 65 55.50 -13.92 -5.03
C ASP A 65 54.40 -13.31 -4.13
N THR A 66 54.61 -13.31 -2.81
CA THR A 66 53.74 -12.73 -1.80
C THR A 66 53.69 -11.19 -1.86
N ASP A 67 54.80 -10.53 -2.17
CA ASP A 67 54.86 -9.06 -2.21
C ASP A 67 54.04 -8.48 -3.37
N ASP A 68 53.98 -9.20 -4.50
CA ASP A 68 53.19 -8.81 -5.66
C ASP A 68 51.68 -8.90 -5.40
N LEU A 69 51.23 -9.83 -4.55
CA LEU A 69 49.80 -9.99 -4.26
C LEU A 69 49.27 -8.90 -3.33
N LEU A 70 50.07 -8.48 -2.34
CA LEU A 70 49.73 -7.39 -1.43
C LEU A 70 49.61 -6.05 -2.15
N MET A 71 50.43 -5.83 -3.17
CA MET A 71 50.37 -4.64 -4.04
C MET A 71 49.06 -4.54 -4.82
N VAL A 72 48.48 -5.68 -5.23
CA VAL A 72 47.30 -5.72 -6.11
C VAL A 72 45.99 -5.86 -5.31
N ALA A 73 46.02 -6.43 -4.11
CA ALA A 73 44.83 -6.65 -3.27
C ALA A 73 43.99 -5.37 -3.02
N PRO A 74 44.55 -4.19 -2.68
CA PRO A 74 43.75 -2.97 -2.49
C PRO A 74 43.04 -2.51 -3.77
N ARG A 75 43.62 -2.77 -4.95
CA ARG A 75 43.00 -2.43 -6.24
C ARG A 75 41.79 -3.33 -6.49
N PHE A 76 41.91 -4.63 -6.21
CA PHE A 76 40.79 -5.57 -6.32
C PHE A 76 39.69 -5.28 -5.30
N ALA A 77 40.04 -5.00 -4.05
CA ALA A 77 39.10 -4.63 -3.00
C ALA A 77 38.23 -3.43 -3.40
N LYS A 78 38.87 -2.35 -3.91
CA LYS A 78 38.17 -1.17 -4.41
C LYS A 78 37.29 -1.49 -5.63
N ARG A 79 37.82 -2.27 -6.57
CA ARG A 79 37.09 -2.65 -7.80
C ARG A 79 35.85 -3.51 -7.52
N LEU A 80 35.90 -4.36 -6.50
CA LEU A 80 34.77 -5.20 -6.08
C LEU A 80 33.91 -4.55 -5.00
N HIS A 81 34.21 -3.29 -4.63
CA HIS A 81 33.51 -2.56 -3.57
C HIS A 81 33.40 -3.34 -2.25
N LEU A 82 34.49 -4.03 -1.85
CA LEU A 82 34.50 -4.77 -0.60
C LEU A 82 34.35 -3.81 0.60
N THR A 83 33.60 -4.25 1.62
CA THR A 83 33.56 -3.55 2.91
C THR A 83 34.94 -3.58 3.59
N GLN A 84 35.22 -2.67 4.53
CA GLN A 84 36.50 -2.64 5.26
C GLN A 84 36.88 -3.99 5.90
N LYS A 85 35.89 -4.77 6.34
CA LYS A 85 36.09 -6.14 6.84
C LYS A 85 36.56 -7.08 5.73
N GLY A 86 35.96 -6.98 4.54
CA GLY A 86 36.35 -7.74 3.36
C GLY A 86 37.74 -7.37 2.85
N GLU A 87 38.11 -6.09 2.90
CA GLU A 87 39.47 -5.64 2.52
C GLU A 87 40.53 -6.27 3.43
N LYS A 88 40.32 -6.21 4.76
CA LYS A 88 41.23 -6.84 5.74
C LYS A 88 41.32 -8.36 5.57
N GLN A 89 40.20 -9.02 5.23
CA GLN A 89 40.19 -10.46 4.94
C GLN A 89 40.95 -10.81 3.65
N LEU A 90 40.82 -9.98 2.61
CA LEU A 90 41.57 -10.16 1.36
C LEU A 90 43.07 -9.93 1.57
N GLU A 91 43.44 -8.89 2.32
CA GLU A 91 44.83 -8.63 2.68
C GLU A 91 45.41 -9.79 3.51
N PHE A 92 44.65 -10.30 4.49
CA PHE A 92 45.03 -11.49 5.25
C PHE A 92 45.24 -12.70 4.34
N PHE A 93 44.32 -12.94 3.40
CA PHE A 93 44.42 -14.04 2.43
C PHE A 93 45.67 -13.94 1.55
N CYS A 94 46.06 -12.73 1.13
CA CYS A 94 47.27 -12.52 0.33
C CYS A 94 48.58 -12.79 1.09
N LYS A 95 48.56 -12.75 2.44
CA LYS A 95 49.74 -13.07 3.29
C LYS A 95 49.94 -14.58 3.49
N LEU A 96 48.98 -15.41 3.09
CA LEU A 96 49.06 -16.87 3.25
C LEU A 96 49.92 -17.51 2.15
N SER A 97 50.59 -18.63 2.47
CA SER A 97 51.30 -19.43 1.46
C SER A 97 50.33 -19.93 0.36
N PRO A 98 50.82 -20.32 -0.82
CA PRO A 98 49.96 -20.87 -1.88
C PRO A 98 49.06 -22.03 -1.40
N GLU A 99 49.60 -22.96 -0.62
CA GLU A 99 48.89 -24.11 -0.08
C GLU A 99 47.85 -23.67 0.97
N GLN A 100 48.22 -22.72 1.84
CA GLN A 100 47.31 -22.15 2.83
C GLN A 100 46.17 -21.37 2.16
N ARG A 101 46.44 -20.64 1.07
CA ARG A 101 45.41 -19.96 0.27
C ARG A 101 44.44 -20.96 -0.34
N GLN A 102 44.92 -22.06 -0.89
CA GLN A 102 44.07 -23.11 -1.44
C GLN A 102 43.18 -23.73 -0.35
N ALA A 103 43.75 -24.08 0.81
CA ALA A 103 43.00 -24.60 1.94
C ALA A 103 41.97 -23.59 2.48
N TYR A 104 42.35 -22.32 2.61
CA TYR A 104 41.46 -21.25 3.06
C TYR A 104 40.31 -21.01 2.09
N ALA A 105 40.58 -21.00 0.78
CA ALA A 105 39.56 -20.85 -0.25
C ALA A 105 38.58 -22.03 -0.24
N PHE A 106 39.08 -23.26 -0.10
CA PHE A 106 38.23 -24.45 0.02
C PHE A 106 37.37 -24.42 1.29
N ALA A 107 37.95 -24.06 2.44
CA ALA A 107 37.21 -23.91 3.69
C ALA A 107 36.12 -22.82 3.62
N HIS A 108 36.40 -21.70 2.96
CA HIS A 108 35.39 -20.66 2.73
C HIS A 108 34.31 -21.11 1.75
N ALA A 109 34.65 -21.87 0.71
CA ALA A 109 33.66 -22.44 -0.21
C ALA A 109 32.71 -23.40 0.52
N LEU A 110 33.24 -24.29 1.37
CA LEU A 110 32.44 -25.18 2.22
C LEU A 110 31.56 -24.39 3.20
N HIS A 111 32.10 -23.35 3.84
CA HIS A 111 31.32 -22.48 4.72
C HIS A 111 30.21 -21.73 3.98
N LEU A 112 30.44 -21.31 2.74
CA LEU A 112 29.42 -20.74 1.89
C LEU A 112 28.36 -21.78 1.52
N GLU A 113 28.73 -23.02 1.22
CA GLU A 113 27.79 -24.11 0.97
C GLU A 113 26.94 -24.44 2.21
N GLU A 114 27.53 -24.47 3.41
CA GLU A 114 26.79 -24.60 4.67
C GLU A 114 25.85 -23.43 4.94
N LYS A 115 26.26 -22.21 4.59
CA LYS A 115 25.40 -21.04 4.70
C LYS A 115 24.27 -21.06 3.67
N ILE A 116 24.57 -21.45 2.43
CA ILE A 116 23.60 -21.55 1.34
C ILE A 116 22.59 -22.65 1.64
N SER A 117 23.01 -23.80 2.18
CA SER A 117 22.09 -24.86 2.62
C SER A 117 21.22 -24.45 3.82
N LYS A 118 21.70 -23.53 4.67
CA LYS A 118 20.89 -22.90 5.74
C LYS A 118 19.97 -21.80 5.23
N ILE A 119 20.27 -21.20 4.07
CA ILE A 119 19.29 -20.37 3.35
C ILE A 119 18.28 -21.36 2.79
N GLN A 120 17.25 -21.69 3.57
CA GLN A 120 16.04 -22.25 2.99
C GLN A 120 15.70 -21.38 1.78
N PRO A 121 15.48 -21.96 0.58
CA PRO A 121 14.96 -21.18 -0.53
C PRO A 121 13.75 -20.45 0.03
N VAL A 122 13.75 -19.10 -0.01
CA VAL A 122 12.68 -18.29 0.56
C VAL A 122 11.39 -18.96 0.13
N ASP A 123 10.68 -19.60 1.08
CA ASP A 123 9.46 -20.34 0.79
C ASP A 123 8.66 -19.43 -0.10
N ALA A 124 8.40 -19.89 -1.34
CA ALA A 124 7.99 -19.03 -2.44
C ALA A 124 6.95 -18.05 -1.91
N LEU A 125 7.34 -16.77 -1.79
CA LEU A 125 6.61 -15.76 -1.03
C LEU A 125 5.13 -15.89 -1.37
N TYR A 126 4.34 -16.34 -0.38
CA TYR A 126 2.95 -16.66 -0.63
C TYR A 126 2.29 -15.44 -1.27
N THR A 127 1.78 -15.66 -2.48
CA THR A 127 1.12 -14.62 -3.26
C THR A 127 -0.36 -14.96 -3.28
N PRO A 128 -1.22 -14.11 -2.68
CA PRO A 128 -2.66 -14.34 -2.69
C PRO A 128 -3.19 -14.51 -4.11
N GLU A 129 -4.17 -15.40 -4.28
CA GLU A 129 -4.78 -15.61 -5.58
C GLU A 129 -5.41 -14.32 -6.13
N PRO A 130 -5.35 -14.05 -7.45
CA PRO A 130 -5.95 -12.85 -8.04
C PRO A 130 -7.45 -12.70 -7.74
N LYS A 131 -8.16 -13.83 -7.61
CA LYS A 131 -9.57 -13.87 -7.25
C LYS A 131 -9.81 -13.34 -5.83
N LEU A 132 -8.98 -13.73 -4.86
CA LEU A 132 -9.03 -13.23 -3.48
C LEU A 132 -8.79 -11.73 -3.45
N LEU A 133 -7.74 -11.25 -4.13
CA LEU A 133 -7.40 -9.83 -4.23
C LEU A 133 -8.55 -9.00 -4.78
N HIS A 134 -9.18 -9.49 -5.86
CA HIS A 134 -10.33 -8.85 -6.45
C HIS A 134 -11.52 -8.74 -5.49
N LYS A 135 -11.78 -9.79 -4.72
CA LYS A 135 -12.86 -9.80 -3.71
C LYS A 135 -12.55 -8.89 -2.52
N ILE A 136 -11.31 -8.85 -2.06
CA ILE A 136 -10.85 -7.91 -1.02
C ILE A 136 -11.19 -6.46 -1.41
N VAL A 137 -10.88 -6.06 -2.65
CA VAL A 137 -11.18 -4.70 -3.14
C VAL A 137 -12.68 -4.40 -3.15
N ILE A 138 -13.50 -5.30 -3.69
CA ILE A 138 -14.96 -5.10 -3.76
C ILE A 138 -15.57 -4.92 -2.37
N TYR A 139 -15.24 -5.83 -1.44
CA TYR A 139 -15.83 -5.80 -0.10
C TYR A 139 -15.23 -4.68 0.76
N ALA A 140 -13.95 -4.31 0.58
CA ALA A 140 -13.40 -3.12 1.22
C ALA A 140 -14.22 -1.87 0.89
N HIS A 141 -14.58 -1.67 -0.38
CA HIS A 141 -15.39 -0.52 -0.78
C HIS A 141 -16.80 -0.57 -0.21
N GLN A 142 -17.46 -1.73 -0.26
CA GLN A 142 -18.81 -1.90 0.29
C GLN A 142 -18.85 -1.68 1.81
N ILE A 143 -17.83 -2.15 2.53
CA ILE A 143 -17.69 -1.93 3.97
C ILE A 143 -17.55 -0.44 4.28
N LEU A 144 -16.67 0.28 3.59
CA LEU A 144 -16.47 1.72 3.83
C LEU A 144 -17.68 2.58 3.44
N LEU A 145 -18.49 2.09 2.51
CA LEU A 145 -19.76 2.67 2.08
C LEU A 145 -20.94 2.30 2.99
N CYS A 146 -20.79 1.31 3.87
CA CYS A 146 -21.84 0.85 4.75
C CYS A 146 -22.03 1.86 5.91
N PRO A 147 -23.23 2.43 6.08
CA PRO A 147 -23.49 3.44 7.11
C PRO A 147 -23.47 2.86 8.54
N ALA A 148 -23.65 1.54 8.68
CA ALA A 148 -23.73 0.85 9.97
C ALA A 148 -22.37 0.55 10.61
N ILE A 149 -21.25 0.69 9.89
CA ILE A 149 -19.94 0.29 10.42
C ILE A 149 -19.56 1.08 11.67
N SER A 150 -18.90 0.40 12.61
CA SER A 150 -18.53 1.03 13.88
C SER A 150 -17.28 1.89 13.86
N GLY A 151 -16.33 1.52 13.02
CA GLY A 151 -15.17 2.31 12.69
C GLY A 151 -14.61 1.94 11.32
N TYR A 152 -13.80 2.83 10.77
CA TYR A 152 -13.20 2.72 9.45
C TYR A 152 -11.84 2.02 9.47
N ARG A 153 -11.25 1.77 10.66
CA ARG A 153 -9.94 1.12 10.80
C ARG A 153 -10.06 -0.35 11.24
N ALA A 154 -9.93 -0.59 12.54
CA ALA A 154 -9.86 -1.94 13.11
C ALA A 154 -11.15 -2.73 12.81
N GLU A 155 -12.30 -2.07 12.92
CA GLU A 155 -13.58 -2.71 12.65
C GLU A 155 -13.74 -3.10 11.18
N ALA A 156 -13.48 -2.18 10.26
CA ALA A 156 -13.56 -2.48 8.83
C ALA A 156 -12.63 -3.64 8.44
N THR A 157 -11.43 -3.70 9.04
CA THR A 157 -10.48 -4.82 8.85
C THR A 157 -11.06 -6.13 9.36
N ARG A 158 -11.60 -6.14 10.59
CA ARG A 158 -12.23 -7.31 11.21
C ARG A 158 -13.40 -7.83 10.38
N MET A 159 -14.29 -6.93 9.95
CA MET A 159 -15.42 -7.25 9.09
C MET A 159 -14.97 -7.87 7.77
N LEU A 160 -13.97 -7.28 7.11
CA LEU A 160 -13.49 -7.77 5.82
C LEU A 160 -12.87 -9.16 5.91
N ILE A 161 -12.05 -9.41 6.94
CA ILE A 161 -11.49 -10.75 7.21
C ILE A 161 -12.61 -11.77 7.45
N ALA A 162 -13.60 -11.42 8.28
CA ALA A 162 -14.71 -12.31 8.58
C ALA A 162 -15.59 -12.62 7.35
N VAL A 163 -15.75 -11.67 6.41
CA VAL A 163 -16.38 -11.95 5.11
C VAL A 163 -15.53 -12.94 4.31
N ILE A 164 -14.23 -12.70 4.17
CA ILE A 164 -13.33 -13.56 3.39
C ILE A 164 -13.30 -15.00 3.95
N GLU A 165 -13.30 -15.16 5.27
CA GLU A 165 -13.34 -16.46 5.94
C GLU A 165 -14.58 -17.29 5.62
N ARG A 166 -15.72 -16.64 5.33
CA ARG A 166 -16.96 -17.33 4.94
C ARG A 166 -16.95 -17.82 3.51
N HIS A 167 -15.98 -17.40 2.71
CA HIS A 167 -15.89 -17.70 1.27
C HIS A 167 -14.55 -18.34 0.90
N PRO A 168 -14.23 -19.56 1.41
CA PRO A 168 -12.95 -20.22 1.16
C PRO A 168 -12.68 -20.46 -0.33
N GLY A 169 -13.74 -20.60 -1.15
CA GLY A 169 -13.64 -20.72 -2.61
C GLY A 169 -13.10 -19.48 -3.34
N TRP A 170 -12.74 -18.41 -2.62
CA TRP A 170 -12.00 -17.26 -3.17
C TRP A 170 -10.48 -17.41 -3.08
N GLY A 171 -9.98 -18.44 -2.38
CA GLY A 171 -8.55 -18.70 -2.19
C GLY A 171 -8.06 -18.39 -0.77
N TYR A 172 -8.94 -18.14 0.21
CA TYR A 172 -8.60 -18.03 1.64
C TYR A 172 -9.08 -19.29 2.37
N THR A 173 -8.32 -20.37 2.23
CA THR A 173 -8.63 -21.69 2.80
C THR A 173 -8.23 -21.77 4.27
N SER A 174 -8.72 -22.79 5.00
CA SER A 174 -8.29 -23.06 6.38
C SER A 174 -6.78 -23.25 6.50
N GLU A 175 -6.14 -23.86 5.51
CA GLU A 175 -4.68 -24.03 5.45
C GLU A 175 -3.94 -22.67 5.45
N ILE A 176 -4.45 -21.69 4.71
CA ILE A 176 -3.89 -20.34 4.66
C ILE A 176 -4.15 -19.59 5.97
N LYS A 177 -5.30 -19.84 6.60
CA LYS A 177 -5.66 -19.25 7.90
C LYS A 177 -4.81 -19.78 9.05
N GLU A 178 -4.50 -21.07 9.06
CA GLU A 178 -3.67 -21.73 10.07
C GLU A 178 -2.16 -21.40 9.90
N ASP A 179 -1.74 -21.07 8.68
CA ASP A 179 -0.39 -20.58 8.40
C ASP A 179 -0.24 -19.09 8.77
N ASN A 180 0.37 -18.83 9.94
CA ASN A 180 0.58 -17.48 10.47
C ASN A 180 1.25 -16.51 9.48
N GLN A 181 2.18 -16.98 8.63
CA GLN A 181 2.86 -16.11 7.67
C GLN A 181 1.92 -15.74 6.52
N LYS A 182 1.20 -16.71 5.95
CA LYS A 182 0.24 -16.47 4.86
C LYS A 182 -0.94 -15.63 5.34
N ALA A 183 -1.50 -15.94 6.51
CA ALA A 183 -2.56 -15.15 7.12
C ALA A 183 -2.14 -13.68 7.34
N LYS A 184 -0.90 -13.44 7.80
CA LYS A 184 -0.35 -12.08 7.96
C LYS A 184 -0.20 -11.34 6.62
N ILE A 185 0.17 -12.03 5.56
CA ILE A 185 0.22 -11.45 4.20
C ILE A 185 -1.18 -11.01 3.76
N VAL A 186 -2.19 -11.86 3.90
CA VAL A 186 -3.58 -11.52 3.55
C VAL A 186 -4.10 -10.34 4.39
N LEU A 187 -3.84 -10.35 5.70
CA LEU A 187 -4.21 -9.26 6.60
C LEU A 187 -3.57 -7.93 6.16
N THR A 188 -2.28 -7.96 5.79
CA THR A 188 -1.56 -6.78 5.30
C THR A 188 -2.18 -6.25 4.01
N VAL A 189 -2.56 -7.13 3.08
CA VAL A 189 -3.26 -6.74 1.84
C VAL A 189 -4.60 -6.08 2.18
N VAL A 190 -5.41 -6.68 3.05
CA VAL A 190 -6.68 -6.12 3.52
C VAL A 190 -6.51 -4.71 4.11
N GLN A 191 -5.55 -4.54 5.02
CA GLN A 191 -5.27 -3.26 5.68
C GLN A 191 -4.82 -2.19 4.68
N ASN A 192 -3.95 -2.55 3.73
CA ASN A 192 -3.49 -1.64 2.69
C ASN A 192 -4.65 -1.23 1.77
N THR A 193 -5.49 -2.17 1.34
CA THR A 193 -6.66 -1.87 0.51
C THR A 193 -7.63 -0.93 1.21
N LEU A 194 -7.96 -1.17 2.48
CA LEU A 194 -8.80 -0.27 3.27
C LEU A 194 -8.15 1.12 3.44
N THR A 195 -6.85 1.18 3.70
CA THR A 195 -6.11 2.44 3.83
C THR A 195 -6.14 3.25 2.54
N HIS A 196 -5.96 2.61 1.38
CA HIS A 196 -6.06 3.27 0.08
C HIS A 196 -7.49 3.78 -0.17
N ALA A 197 -8.51 2.96 0.05
CA ALA A 197 -9.90 3.36 -0.14
C ALA A 197 -10.32 4.51 0.78
N CYS A 198 -9.91 4.46 2.06
CA CYS A 198 -10.04 5.58 3.00
C CYS A 198 -9.32 6.85 2.52
N SER A 199 -8.11 6.73 1.97
CA SER A 199 -7.39 7.88 1.41
C SER A 199 -8.14 8.50 0.23
N SER A 200 -8.72 7.68 -0.64
CA SER A 200 -9.57 8.11 -1.74
C SER A 200 -10.80 8.88 -1.26
N ILE A 201 -11.53 8.34 -0.27
CA ILE A 201 -12.68 9.03 0.34
C ILE A 201 -12.27 10.37 0.94
N LYS A 202 -11.15 10.40 1.70
CA LYS A 202 -10.62 11.63 2.29
C LYS A 202 -10.32 12.69 1.22
N GLY A 203 -9.78 12.27 0.07
CA GLY A 203 -9.55 13.16 -1.07
C GLY A 203 -10.83 13.74 -1.68
N VAL A 204 -11.90 12.95 -1.79
CA VAL A 204 -13.20 13.44 -2.27
C VAL A 204 -13.82 14.41 -1.27
N LEU A 205 -13.76 14.12 0.04
CA LEU A 205 -14.22 15.01 1.09
C LEU A 205 -13.52 16.38 1.02
N GLY A 206 -12.19 16.39 0.89
CA GLY A 206 -11.41 17.63 0.80
C GLY A 206 -11.82 18.51 -0.39
N ARG A 207 -12.14 17.91 -1.55
CA ARG A 207 -12.60 18.65 -2.74
C ARG A 207 -14.05 19.13 -2.65
N SER A 208 -14.85 18.54 -1.76
CA SER A 208 -16.30 18.82 -1.69
C SER A 208 -16.66 20.17 -1.08
N PHE A 209 -15.73 20.85 -0.39
CA PHE A 209 -16.03 22.07 0.35
C PHE A 209 -16.23 23.31 -0.51
N GLY A 210 -15.76 23.30 -1.76
CA GLY A 210 -15.76 24.49 -2.62
C GLY A 210 -14.94 25.65 -2.06
N ASP A 211 -14.95 26.76 -2.79
CA ASP A 211 -14.26 27.99 -2.42
C ASP A 211 -15.18 28.92 -1.61
N PRO A 212 -14.63 29.75 -0.72
CA PRO A 212 -15.40 30.81 -0.07
C PRO A 212 -15.98 31.78 -1.11
N ASP A 213 -17.27 32.12 -1.04
CA ASP A 213 -17.83 33.16 -1.92
C ASP A 213 -17.16 34.51 -1.62
N PRO A 214 -16.54 35.18 -2.62
CA PRO A 214 -15.91 36.48 -2.41
C PRO A 214 -16.91 37.62 -2.08
N ASN A 215 -18.21 37.42 -2.30
CA ASN A 215 -19.24 38.44 -2.15
C ASN A 215 -20.02 38.37 -0.82
N GLU A 216 -19.90 37.27 -0.07
CA GLU A 216 -20.62 37.06 1.19
C GLU A 216 -19.77 37.53 2.41
N PRO A 217 -20.38 38.21 3.40
CA PRO A 217 -19.70 38.55 4.65
C PRO A 217 -19.20 37.29 5.37
N GLU A 218 -18.09 37.43 6.10
CA GLU A 218 -17.29 36.32 6.64
C GLU A 218 -18.04 35.30 7.51
N ASN A 219 -19.19 35.68 8.07
CA ASN A 219 -19.93 34.87 9.04
C ASN A 219 -21.01 33.95 8.44
N ASP A 220 -21.46 34.17 7.20
CA ASP A 220 -22.54 33.39 6.55
C ASP A 220 -22.12 32.82 5.18
N ARG A 221 -20.80 32.66 4.96
CA ARG A 221 -20.22 32.27 3.67
C ARG A 221 -20.82 30.99 3.10
N LEU A 222 -21.79 31.16 2.20
CA LEU A 222 -22.09 30.19 1.17
C LEU A 222 -20.79 29.83 0.44
N ARG A 223 -20.67 28.56 0.06
CA ARG A 223 -19.50 28.04 -0.66
C ARG A 223 -19.84 27.93 -2.13
N VAL A 224 -19.06 28.57 -2.99
CA VAL A 224 -19.22 28.46 -4.44
C VAL A 224 -18.52 27.20 -4.91
N GLY A 225 -19.19 26.43 -5.78
CA GLY A 225 -18.64 25.18 -6.33
C GLY A 225 -18.51 24.05 -5.30
N CYS A 226 -19.21 24.13 -4.16
CA CYS A 226 -19.30 23.00 -3.25
C CYS A 226 -20.17 21.88 -3.84
N ALA A 227 -19.82 20.63 -3.50
CA ALA A 227 -20.67 19.49 -3.87
C ALA A 227 -21.80 19.36 -2.84
N ASP A 228 -23.04 19.23 -3.29
CA ASP A 228 -24.12 18.81 -2.39
C ASP A 228 -23.87 17.38 -1.86
N ILE A 229 -24.62 17.00 -0.83
CA ILE A 229 -24.36 15.74 -0.15
C ILE A 229 -24.61 14.51 -1.02
N VAL A 230 -25.55 14.60 -1.96
CA VAL A 230 -25.86 13.50 -2.88
C VAL A 230 -24.73 13.35 -3.90
N GLN A 231 -24.25 14.47 -4.44
CA GLN A 231 -23.13 14.54 -5.35
C GLN A 231 -21.83 14.04 -4.70
N LEU A 232 -21.52 14.49 -3.47
CA LEU A 232 -20.40 13.97 -2.68
C LEU A 232 -20.48 12.45 -2.50
N THR A 233 -21.66 11.92 -2.18
CA THR A 233 -21.85 10.47 -1.99
C THR A 233 -21.64 9.72 -3.31
N ARG A 234 -22.18 10.21 -4.42
CA ARG A 234 -21.97 9.64 -5.76
C ARG A 234 -20.50 9.66 -6.17
N ASP A 235 -19.81 10.77 -5.94
CA ASP A 235 -18.39 10.92 -6.29
C ASP A 235 -17.50 10.02 -5.42
N SER A 236 -17.87 9.81 -4.16
CA SER A 236 -17.20 8.84 -3.29
C SER A 236 -17.38 7.40 -3.80
N ILE A 237 -18.60 7.01 -4.19
CA ILE A 237 -18.88 5.70 -4.80
C ILE A 237 -18.08 5.52 -6.11
N ARG A 238 -18.06 6.54 -6.97
CA ARG A 238 -17.32 6.53 -8.25
C ARG A 238 -15.81 6.43 -8.04
N THR A 239 -15.26 7.17 -7.07
CA THR A 239 -13.81 7.19 -6.80
C THR A 239 -13.33 5.84 -6.26
N LEU A 240 -14.14 5.18 -5.43
CA LEU A 240 -13.84 3.82 -4.99
C LEU A 240 -13.91 2.83 -6.15
N ASP A 241 -14.68 3.13 -7.19
CA ASP A 241 -14.85 2.20 -8.30
C ASP A 241 -13.88 2.40 -9.47
N THR A 242 -12.59 2.39 -9.16
CA THR A 242 -11.51 2.56 -10.13
C THR A 242 -11.54 1.56 -11.29
N ASN A 243 -12.19 0.41 -11.14
CA ASN A 243 -12.24 -0.66 -12.14
C ASN A 243 -13.68 -1.02 -12.61
N ARG A 244 -14.67 -0.16 -12.39
CA ARG A 244 -16.09 -0.44 -12.73
C ARG A 244 -16.67 -1.71 -12.08
N LEU A 245 -16.10 -2.11 -10.95
CA LEU A 245 -16.47 -3.31 -10.19
C LEU A 245 -17.70 -3.09 -9.31
N VAL A 246 -17.95 -1.85 -8.86
CA VAL A 246 -18.90 -1.52 -7.78
C VAL A 246 -20.01 -0.53 -8.20
N VAL A 247 -19.75 0.44 -9.08
CA VAL A 247 -20.66 1.54 -9.48
C VAL A 247 -21.90 1.03 -10.17
N ASN A 248 -21.82 -0.09 -10.91
CA ASN A 248 -23.00 -0.63 -11.58
C ASN A 248 -24.05 -1.17 -10.59
N LYS A 249 -23.72 -1.28 -9.30
CA LYS A 249 -24.53 -1.98 -8.30
C LYS A 249 -24.85 -1.16 -7.06
N THR A 250 -24.05 -0.14 -6.75
CA THR A 250 -24.22 0.67 -5.54
C THR A 250 -24.73 2.04 -5.92
N ARG A 251 -25.92 2.40 -5.44
CA ARG A 251 -26.49 3.75 -5.58
C ARG A 251 -26.45 4.49 -4.26
N ALA A 252 -26.24 5.80 -4.33
CA ALA A 252 -26.34 6.67 -3.17
C ALA A 252 -27.76 6.57 -2.57
N ASN A 253 -27.84 6.35 -1.26
CA ASN A 253 -29.08 6.33 -0.52
C ASN A 253 -29.00 7.29 0.68
N LEU A 254 -30.13 7.52 1.35
CA LEU A 254 -30.21 8.49 2.44
C LEU A 254 -29.26 8.19 3.61
N ALA A 255 -29.12 6.92 3.98
CA ALA A 255 -28.24 6.52 5.08
C ALA A 255 -26.76 6.76 4.75
N MET A 256 -26.36 6.53 3.48
CA MET A 256 -25.03 6.88 2.99
C MET A 256 -24.81 8.39 3.01
N CYS A 257 -25.75 9.18 2.47
CA CYS A 257 -25.67 10.65 2.50
C CYS A 257 -25.51 11.16 3.93
N THR A 258 -26.27 10.62 4.87
CA THR A 258 -26.18 10.95 6.29
C THR A 258 -24.78 10.66 6.85
N ARG A 259 -24.21 9.50 6.50
CA ARG A 259 -22.87 9.12 6.93
C ARG A 259 -21.79 10.03 6.32
N PHE A 260 -21.89 10.37 5.05
CA PHE A 260 -20.96 11.28 4.39
C PHE A 260 -21.07 12.72 4.92
N ALA A 261 -22.25 13.17 5.35
CA ALA A 261 -22.44 14.46 6.00
C ALA A 261 -21.68 14.50 7.33
N PHE A 262 -21.78 13.41 8.12
CA PHE A 262 -20.97 13.24 9.33
C PHE A 262 -19.46 13.24 9.04
N LEU A 263 -19.00 12.48 8.04
CA LEU A 263 -17.57 12.48 7.66
C LEU A 263 -17.09 13.88 7.23
N ARG A 264 -17.93 14.63 6.49
CA ARG A 264 -17.64 16.00 6.08
C ARG A 264 -17.58 16.96 7.27
N GLN A 265 -18.45 16.80 8.26
CA GLN A 265 -18.39 17.54 9.52
C GLN A 265 -17.09 17.24 10.28
N GLU A 266 -16.72 15.97 10.43
CA GLU A 266 -15.49 15.56 11.12
C GLU A 266 -14.22 16.05 10.41
N TYR A 267 -14.27 16.17 9.08
CA TYR A 267 -13.13 16.64 8.28
C TYR A 267 -12.82 18.13 8.54
N ARG A 268 -13.84 18.92 8.91
CA ARG A 268 -13.65 20.35 9.25
C ARG A 268 -12.98 20.58 10.60
N LYS A 269 -12.97 19.58 11.49
CA LYS A 269 -12.36 19.72 12.81
C LYS A 269 -10.83 19.81 12.67
N PRO A 270 -10.18 20.90 13.13
CA PRO A 270 -8.72 21.06 12.97
C PRO A 270 -7.94 19.98 13.72
N GLU A 271 -8.48 19.42 14.80
CA GLU A 271 -7.87 18.34 15.58
C GLU A 271 -7.67 17.05 14.76
N ASN A 272 -8.45 16.89 13.67
CA ASN A 272 -8.47 15.69 12.84
C ASN A 272 -7.54 15.75 11.62
N GLU A 273 -6.76 16.83 11.42
CA GLU A 273 -5.97 17.01 10.20
C GLU A 273 -4.96 15.85 9.96
N LYS A 274 -4.19 15.51 11.01
CA LYS A 274 -3.14 14.47 10.96
C LYS A 274 -3.70 13.06 10.95
N ASP A 275 -4.68 12.79 11.82
CA ASP A 275 -5.21 11.44 12.08
C ASP A 275 -6.73 11.35 11.85
N PHE A 276 -7.22 11.91 10.74
CA PHE A 276 -8.65 12.03 10.41
C PHE A 276 -9.48 10.79 10.74
N TRP A 277 -9.08 9.61 10.25
CA TRP A 277 -9.83 8.37 10.46
C TRP A 277 -9.84 7.90 11.93
N LYS A 278 -8.80 8.22 12.70
CA LYS A 278 -8.78 7.95 14.15
C LYS A 278 -9.76 8.89 14.88
N GLY A 279 -9.82 10.16 14.48
CA GLY A 279 -10.79 11.12 15.00
C GLY A 279 -12.23 10.70 14.74
N VAL A 280 -12.51 10.29 13.50
CA VAL A 280 -13.82 9.73 13.08
C VAL A 280 -14.18 8.50 13.93
N ASP A 281 -13.27 7.53 14.07
CA ASP A 281 -13.53 6.32 14.86
C ASP A 281 -13.79 6.63 16.35
N ASN A 282 -13.04 7.56 16.93
CA ASN A 282 -13.23 8.00 18.31
C ASN A 282 -14.59 8.69 18.52
N GLU A 283 -14.99 9.58 17.61
CA GLU A 283 -16.28 10.27 17.68
C GLU A 283 -17.44 9.28 17.52
N LEU A 284 -17.34 8.32 16.59
CA LEU A 284 -18.34 7.28 16.42
C LEU A 284 -18.47 6.39 17.66
N ALA A 285 -17.35 6.03 18.30
CA ALA A 285 -17.37 5.29 19.56
C ALA A 285 -18.01 6.12 20.68
N ALA A 286 -17.68 7.41 20.77
CA ALA A 286 -18.27 8.32 21.76
C ALA A 286 -19.78 8.48 21.58
N LEU A 287 -20.26 8.66 20.34
CA LEU A 287 -21.69 8.74 20.02
C LEU A 287 -22.43 7.45 20.39
N ARG A 288 -21.88 6.28 20.05
CA ARG A 288 -22.47 5.00 20.44
C ARG A 288 -22.54 4.83 21.95
N ASN A 289 -21.48 5.17 22.67
CA ASN A 289 -21.48 5.07 24.13
C ASN A 289 -22.49 6.05 24.75
N LYS A 290 -22.57 7.28 24.23
CA LYS A 290 -23.50 8.32 24.69
C LYS A 290 -24.96 7.93 24.48
N TYR A 291 -25.29 7.32 23.34
CA TYR A 291 -26.66 6.96 22.97
C TYR A 291 -26.94 5.46 23.07
N LYS A 292 -26.14 4.69 23.83
CA LYS A 292 -26.27 3.23 23.95
C LYS A 292 -27.68 2.79 24.38
N ALA A 293 -28.32 3.56 25.26
CA ALA A 293 -29.65 3.28 25.77
C ALA A 293 -30.80 3.86 24.91
N ASP A 294 -30.49 4.71 23.93
CA ASP A 294 -31.49 5.43 23.12
C ASP A 294 -31.06 5.54 21.64
N PRO A 295 -31.35 4.50 20.83
CA PRO A 295 -31.07 4.50 19.40
C PRO A 295 -31.81 5.60 18.62
N GLU A 296 -32.97 6.06 19.08
CA GLU A 296 -33.74 7.11 18.42
C GLU A 296 -33.01 8.45 18.49
N SER A 297 -32.41 8.75 19.65
CA SER A 297 -31.56 9.94 19.81
C SER A 297 -30.30 9.90 18.93
N LEU A 298 -29.71 8.73 18.73
CA LEU A 298 -28.58 8.58 17.79
C LEU A 298 -29.01 8.88 16.35
N ASN A 299 -30.16 8.35 15.92
CA ASN A 299 -30.72 8.62 14.60
C ASN A 299 -31.08 10.10 14.43
N LYS A 300 -31.62 10.73 15.48
CA LYS A 300 -31.89 12.17 15.48
C LYS A 300 -30.62 12.99 15.34
N TYR A 301 -29.55 12.64 16.05
CA TYR A 301 -28.25 13.30 15.90
C TYR A 301 -27.75 13.27 14.45
N PHE A 302 -27.76 12.09 13.83
CA PHE A 302 -27.34 11.95 12.43
C PHE A 302 -28.25 12.71 11.45
N THR A 303 -29.56 12.76 11.73
CA THR A 303 -30.50 13.58 10.96
C THR A 303 -30.15 15.07 11.06
N ASP A 304 -29.88 15.56 12.27
CA ASP A 304 -29.48 16.95 12.51
C ASP A 304 -28.17 17.30 11.78
N VAL A 305 -27.21 16.36 11.75
CA VAL A 305 -25.96 16.50 10.98
C VAL A 305 -26.26 16.65 9.48
N LEU A 306 -27.10 15.78 8.91
CA LEU A 306 -27.49 15.87 7.50
C LEU A 306 -28.24 17.18 7.19
N THR A 307 -29.17 17.61 8.04
CA THR A 307 -29.91 18.86 7.84
C THR A 307 -28.98 20.08 7.86
N LYS A 308 -28.03 20.13 8.80
CA LYS A 308 -27.01 21.19 8.83
C LYS A 308 -26.15 21.20 7.59
N ASP A 309 -25.76 20.02 7.13
CA ASP A 309 -24.96 19.85 5.92
C ASP A 309 -25.73 20.33 4.68
N VAL A 310 -26.98 19.89 4.48
CA VAL A 310 -27.84 20.38 3.39
C VAL A 310 -28.05 21.89 3.49
N LYS A 311 -28.21 22.46 4.69
CA LYS A 311 -28.34 23.92 4.84
C LYS A 311 -27.10 24.68 4.38
N ILE A 312 -25.90 24.12 4.56
CA ILE A 312 -24.63 24.79 4.24
C ILE A 312 -24.23 24.59 2.76
N TYR A 313 -24.58 23.46 2.15
CA TYR A 313 -24.09 23.06 0.82
C TYR A 313 -25.17 22.63 -0.17
N GLY A 314 -26.44 22.68 0.20
CA GLY A 314 -27.56 22.07 -0.54
C GLY A 314 -28.16 22.93 -1.65
N ASP A 315 -27.78 24.21 -1.78
CA ASP A 315 -28.30 25.13 -2.82
C ASP A 315 -27.77 24.84 -4.24
N SER A 316 -27.32 23.62 -4.49
CA SER A 316 -26.90 23.18 -5.82
C SER A 316 -28.15 22.97 -6.69
N PRO A 317 -28.24 23.63 -7.87
CA PRO A 317 -29.35 23.45 -8.81
C PRO A 317 -29.41 22.04 -9.41
N ASP A 318 -28.41 21.19 -9.14
CA ASP A 318 -28.27 19.82 -9.64
C ASP A 318 -28.48 18.78 -8.52
N SER A 319 -29.26 19.14 -7.49
CA SER A 319 -29.63 18.26 -6.37
C SER A 319 -30.57 17.15 -6.87
N GLY A 320 -29.98 16.19 -7.59
CA GLY A 320 -30.70 15.08 -8.20
C GLY A 320 -31.36 14.18 -7.16
N GLU A 321 -32.53 13.66 -7.50
CA GLU A 321 -33.39 12.86 -6.63
C GLU A 321 -32.65 11.69 -5.93
N VAL A 322 -32.86 11.57 -4.62
CA VAL A 322 -32.42 10.40 -3.84
C VAL A 322 -33.42 9.28 -4.10
N VAL A 323 -33.06 8.37 -5.00
CA VAL A 323 -33.93 7.24 -5.36
C VAL A 323 -33.95 6.23 -4.21
N ALA A 324 -35.14 5.89 -3.71
CA ALA A 324 -35.34 4.72 -2.87
C ALA A 324 -34.93 3.48 -3.68
N THR A 325 -33.70 2.99 -3.49
CA THR A 325 -33.14 1.97 -4.36
C THR A 325 -33.20 0.59 -3.71
N GLU A 326 -33.49 -0.43 -4.51
CA GLU A 326 -33.25 -1.83 -4.15
C GLU A 326 -31.76 -2.04 -3.79
N LYS A 327 -31.51 -2.56 -2.59
CA LYS A 327 -30.17 -2.92 -2.13
C LYS A 327 -29.65 -4.12 -2.95
N HIS A 328 -28.42 -4.06 -3.44
CA HIS A 328 -27.76 -5.20 -4.10
C HIS A 328 -27.31 -6.27 -3.08
N ASP A 329 -27.28 -7.55 -3.46
CA ASP A 329 -27.03 -8.69 -2.55
C ASP A 329 -25.76 -8.54 -1.70
N GLN A 330 -24.65 -8.10 -2.31
CA GLN A 330 -23.40 -7.91 -1.60
C GLN A 330 -23.47 -6.78 -0.55
N GLN A 331 -24.21 -5.70 -0.84
CA GLN A 331 -24.45 -4.63 0.12
C GLN A 331 -25.32 -5.13 1.28
N ARG A 332 -26.35 -5.94 0.98
CA ARG A 332 -27.18 -6.60 2.00
C ARG A 332 -26.35 -7.53 2.89
N GLU A 333 -25.41 -8.27 2.30
CA GLU A 333 -24.50 -9.15 3.05
C GLU A 333 -23.62 -8.36 4.03
N VAL A 334 -23.01 -7.26 3.56
CA VAL A 334 -22.18 -6.38 4.41
C VAL A 334 -22.99 -5.74 5.53
N GLU A 335 -24.19 -5.22 5.22
CA GLU A 335 -25.08 -4.62 6.22
C GLU A 335 -25.55 -5.65 7.25
N ALA A 336 -26.00 -6.83 6.80
CA ALA A 336 -26.37 -7.92 7.70
C ALA A 336 -25.18 -8.39 8.56
N PHE A 337 -23.95 -8.30 8.04
CA PHE A 337 -22.75 -8.58 8.82
C PHE A 337 -22.50 -7.51 9.90
N ALA A 338 -22.59 -6.24 9.53
CA ALA A 338 -22.42 -5.12 10.46
C ALA A 338 -23.44 -5.20 11.61
N GLU A 339 -24.71 -5.43 11.28
CA GLU A 339 -25.80 -5.57 12.27
C GLU A 339 -25.58 -6.75 13.24
N ARG A 340 -25.14 -7.92 12.74
CA ARG A 340 -24.82 -9.07 13.60
C ARG A 340 -23.63 -8.80 14.51
N THR A 341 -22.61 -8.12 13.99
CA THR A 341 -21.39 -7.82 14.74
C THR A 341 -21.68 -6.85 15.87
N GLU A 342 -22.54 -5.86 15.62
CA GLU A 342 -23.02 -4.94 16.65
C GLU A 342 -23.82 -5.67 17.74
N SER A 343 -24.70 -6.59 17.33
CA SER A 343 -25.50 -7.42 18.26
C SER A 343 -24.65 -8.35 19.13
N GLN A 344 -23.54 -8.88 18.61
CA GLN A 344 -22.63 -9.72 19.40
C GLN A 344 -21.84 -8.91 20.42
N LEU A 345 -21.42 -7.69 20.07
CA LEU A 345 -20.72 -6.80 21.00
C LEU A 345 -21.62 -6.33 22.15
N THR A 346 -22.92 -6.16 21.92
CA THR A 346 -23.85 -5.78 22.99
C THR A 346 -24.08 -6.90 24.00
N ASN A 347 -24.03 -8.17 23.58
CA ASN A 347 -24.28 -9.30 24.48
C ASN A 347 -23.11 -9.61 25.40
N LEU A 348 -21.86 -9.49 24.91
CA LEU A 348 -20.66 -9.75 25.72
C LEU A 348 -20.47 -8.74 26.87
N GLY A 349 -21.12 -7.57 26.81
CA GLY A 349 -21.02 -6.56 27.86
C GLY A 349 -22.00 -6.73 29.03
N ASN A 350 -22.89 -7.72 29.00
CA ASN A 350 -23.94 -7.92 30.01
C ASN A 350 -23.70 -9.14 30.92
N GLU A 351 -22.73 -10.01 30.62
CA GLU A 351 -22.50 -11.27 31.37
C GLU A 351 -21.59 -11.10 32.60
N ASP A 352 -20.90 -9.97 32.76
CA ASP A 352 -19.94 -9.75 33.86
C ASP A 352 -20.57 -9.17 35.16
N GLY A 353 -21.90 -9.21 35.31
CA GLY A 353 -22.63 -8.43 36.34
C GLY A 353 -23.56 -9.18 37.29
N GLU A 354 -23.65 -10.50 37.25
CA GLU A 354 -24.62 -11.28 38.04
C GLU A 354 -23.95 -12.46 38.77
N ASP A 355 -23.00 -12.16 39.66
CA ASP A 355 -22.54 -13.07 40.71
C ASP A 355 -22.16 -12.21 41.95
N ASP A 356 -23.16 -11.84 42.74
CA ASP A 356 -23.01 -11.33 44.12
C ASP A 356 -24.19 -11.76 44.99
#